data_AF-A0A520NX67-F1
#
_entry.id   AF-A0A520NX67-F1
#
_cell.length_a   1.000
_cell.length_b   1.000
_cell.length_c   1.000
_cell.angle_alpha   90.00
_cell.angle_beta   90.00
_cell.angle_gamma   90.00
#
_symmetry.space_group_name_H-M   'P 1'
#
loop_
_entity.id
_entity.type
_entity.pdbx_description
1 polymer ?
#
loop_
_entity_poly.entity_id
_entity_poly.type
_entity_poly.pdbx_seq_one_letter_code
_entity_poly.pdbx_strand_id
1 'polypeptide(L)'
;MDKTAQDILTFWFGTADLSTDIKKNDLWFKATPEFDEELVEKFENVHERAASGDMDHLRETPAECLALVISLDQFPRNIYRGTGKAFHTDAKACATSHFALKRDYDAALSLEPRKFFYLPLVHSETLADQDMAVEKYRNFDDEKSMQSAIGHRDAIRQFGRFPHRNNVLGRESTPEEDEYMKIPPTWGMTKAEAEEREQMIAEMEKVAKS
;
A
#
# COMPACT_ATOMS: atom_id res chain seq x y z
N MET A 1 -23.97 -7.39 4.66
CA MET A 1 -22.91 -6.52 4.15
C MET A 1 -23.36 -5.09 4.33
N ASP A 2 -22.60 -4.30 5.06
CA ASP A 2 -22.76 -2.85 5.21
C ASP A 2 -22.67 -2.13 3.85
N LYS A 3 -23.44 -1.04 3.70
CA LYS A 3 -23.53 -0.32 2.43
C LYS A 3 -22.22 0.38 2.06
N THR A 4 -21.54 1.01 3.02
CA THR A 4 -20.25 1.66 2.78
C THR A 4 -19.20 0.63 2.41
N ALA A 5 -19.17 -0.53 3.08
CA ALA A 5 -18.28 -1.63 2.70
C ALA A 5 -18.53 -2.12 1.27
N GLN A 6 -19.80 -2.32 0.90
CA GLN A 6 -20.18 -2.73 -0.46
C GLN A 6 -19.70 -1.72 -1.51
N ASP A 7 -19.86 -0.42 -1.25
CA ASP A 7 -19.48 0.64 -2.18
C ASP A 7 -17.96 0.71 -2.36
N ILE A 8 -17.18 0.57 -1.28
CA ILE A 8 -15.71 0.48 -1.33
C ILE A 8 -15.27 -0.71 -2.19
N LEU A 9 -15.78 -1.91 -1.91
CA LEU A 9 -15.36 -3.12 -2.62
C LEU A 9 -15.78 -3.09 -4.09
N THR A 10 -16.98 -2.61 -4.38
CA THR A 10 -17.47 -2.49 -5.76
C THR A 10 -16.66 -1.47 -6.54
N PHE A 11 -16.31 -0.34 -5.93
CA PHE A 11 -15.43 0.65 -6.55
C PHE A 11 -14.03 0.07 -6.81
N TRP A 12 -13.45 -0.59 -5.80
CA TRP A 12 -12.06 -1.05 -5.88
C TRP A 12 -11.89 -2.28 -6.78
N PHE A 13 -12.77 -3.28 -6.67
CA PHE A 13 -12.67 -4.57 -7.35
C PHE A 13 -13.67 -4.77 -8.49
N GLY A 14 -14.61 -3.84 -8.69
CA GLY A 14 -15.74 -4.01 -9.61
C GLY A 14 -16.86 -4.93 -9.07
N THR A 15 -16.68 -5.52 -7.90
CA THR A 15 -17.63 -6.41 -7.23
C THR A 15 -17.40 -6.45 -5.72
N ALA A 16 -18.44 -6.77 -4.96
CA ALA A 16 -18.32 -7.10 -3.54
C ALA A 16 -18.21 -8.61 -3.27
N ASP A 17 -18.37 -9.46 -4.30
CA ASP A 17 -18.12 -10.89 -4.20
C ASP A 17 -16.65 -11.21 -4.45
N LEU A 18 -15.90 -11.19 -3.35
CA LEU A 18 -14.45 -11.42 -3.32
C LEU A 18 -14.06 -12.91 -3.35
N SER A 19 -15.03 -13.82 -3.47
CA SER A 19 -14.75 -15.27 -3.58
C SER A 19 -14.42 -15.68 -5.01
N THR A 20 -14.75 -14.84 -5.98
CA THR A 20 -14.56 -15.07 -7.41
C THR A 20 -13.23 -14.50 -7.91
N ASP A 21 -12.74 -15.02 -9.03
CA ASP A 21 -11.53 -14.52 -9.68
C ASP A 21 -11.74 -13.07 -10.13
N ILE A 22 -10.94 -12.17 -9.57
CA ILE A 22 -10.92 -10.75 -9.90
C ILE A 22 -9.64 -10.47 -10.68
N LYS A 23 -9.78 -9.87 -11.86
CA LYS A 23 -8.62 -9.44 -12.66
C LYS A 23 -7.90 -8.31 -11.94
N LYS A 24 -6.57 -8.37 -11.98
CA LYS A 24 -5.71 -7.28 -11.50
C LYS A 24 -6.08 -5.98 -12.20
N ASN A 25 -6.30 -4.92 -11.43
CA ASN A 25 -6.49 -3.57 -11.94
C ASN A 25 -5.18 -2.79 -11.80
N ASP A 26 -4.64 -2.33 -12.93
CA ASP A 26 -3.40 -1.56 -12.93
C ASP A 26 -3.55 -0.22 -12.18
N LEU A 27 -4.76 0.33 -12.07
CA LEU A 27 -5.02 1.58 -11.35
C LEU A 27 -4.74 1.48 -9.85
N TRP A 28 -4.80 0.29 -9.25
CA TRP A 28 -4.46 0.10 -7.82
C TRP A 28 -3.01 0.51 -7.51
N PHE A 29 -2.13 0.40 -8.50
CA PHE A 29 -0.70 0.64 -8.35
C PHE A 29 -0.18 1.71 -9.32
N LYS A 30 -1.09 2.41 -10.01
CA LYS A 30 -0.76 3.48 -10.94
C LYS A 30 -1.46 4.76 -10.52
N ALA A 31 -0.67 5.70 -10.01
CA ALA A 31 -1.14 7.04 -9.71
C ALA A 31 -1.54 7.78 -10.99
N THR A 32 -2.79 8.22 -11.08
CA THR A 32 -3.25 9.18 -12.09
C THR A 32 -4.08 10.27 -11.40
N PRO A 33 -3.96 11.55 -11.80
CA PRO A 33 -4.73 12.64 -11.20
C PRO A 33 -6.23 12.37 -11.22
N GLU A 34 -6.74 11.77 -12.30
CA GLU A 34 -8.18 11.51 -12.47
C GLU A 34 -8.70 10.48 -11.46
N PHE A 35 -7.89 9.46 -11.14
CA PHE A 35 -8.26 8.44 -10.15
C PHE A 35 -8.17 8.99 -8.73
N ASP A 36 -7.19 9.85 -8.46
CA ASP A 36 -7.05 10.54 -7.18
C ASP A 36 -8.24 11.48 -6.92
N GLU A 37 -8.64 12.28 -7.92
CA GLU A 37 -9.82 13.15 -7.85
C GLU A 37 -11.10 12.35 -7.59
N GLU A 38 -11.31 11.24 -8.30
CA GLU A 38 -12.47 10.36 -8.08
C GLU A 38 -12.50 9.76 -6.66
N LEU A 39 -11.32 9.38 -6.13
CA LEU A 39 -11.20 8.89 -4.75
C LEU A 39 -11.49 9.98 -3.71
N VAL A 40 -11.03 11.20 -3.93
CA VAL A 40 -11.32 12.34 -3.04
C VAL A 40 -12.83 12.60 -3.02
N GLU A 41 -13.45 12.76 -4.19
CA GLU A 41 -14.88 13.07 -4.30
C GLU A 41 -15.78 12.02 -3.64
N LYS A 42 -15.44 10.74 -3.78
CA LYS A 42 -16.30 9.64 -3.32
C LYS A 42 -15.98 9.15 -1.92
N PHE A 43 -14.71 9.19 -1.52
CA PHE A 43 -14.23 8.40 -0.38
C PHE A 43 -13.40 9.19 0.64
N GLU A 44 -13.20 10.50 0.51
CA GLU A 44 -12.55 11.29 1.56
C GLU A 44 -13.28 11.17 2.90
N ASN A 45 -14.60 11.40 2.93
CA ASN A 45 -15.38 11.24 4.16
C ASN A 45 -15.37 9.80 4.71
N VAL A 46 -15.29 8.81 3.82
CA VAL A 46 -15.20 7.40 4.21
C VAL A 46 -13.86 7.12 4.89
N HIS A 47 -12.76 7.64 4.34
CA HIS A 47 -11.45 7.56 4.98
C HIS A 47 -11.44 8.26 6.34
N GLU A 48 -12.03 9.45 6.47
CA GLU A 48 -12.10 10.18 7.74
C GLU A 48 -12.86 9.39 8.82
N ARG A 49 -14.01 8.79 8.47
CA ARG A 49 -14.78 7.92 9.37
C ARG A 49 -14.04 6.63 9.73
N ALA A 50 -13.30 6.06 8.78
CA ALA A 50 -12.44 4.92 9.07
C ALA A 50 -11.31 5.31 10.03
N ALA A 51 -10.68 6.45 9.83
CA ALA A 51 -9.62 6.98 10.69
C ALA A 51 -10.13 7.25 12.13
N SER A 52 -11.32 7.84 12.28
CA SER A 52 -11.91 8.18 13.58
C SER A 52 -12.31 6.97 14.43
N GLY A 53 -12.56 5.81 13.82
CA GLY A 53 -13.11 4.63 14.51
C GLY A 53 -14.57 4.34 14.23
N ASP A 54 -15.28 5.22 13.52
CA ASP A 54 -16.72 5.06 13.28
C ASP A 54 -17.05 3.82 12.41
N MET A 55 -16.07 3.29 11.69
CA MET A 55 -16.19 2.10 10.85
C MET A 55 -15.59 0.83 11.46
N ASP A 56 -15.19 0.84 12.74
CA ASP A 56 -14.55 -0.30 13.41
C ASP A 56 -15.41 -1.57 13.48
N HIS A 57 -16.72 -1.41 13.36
CA HIS A 57 -17.71 -2.50 13.29
C HIS A 57 -17.61 -3.32 11.99
N LEU A 58 -16.92 -2.82 10.96
CA LEU A 58 -16.70 -3.56 9.71
C LEU A 58 -15.70 -4.72 9.87
N ARG A 59 -15.04 -4.86 11.02
CA ARG A 59 -14.12 -5.98 11.29
C ARG A 59 -14.80 -7.34 11.43
N GLU A 60 -16.12 -7.41 11.49
CA GLU A 60 -16.85 -8.63 11.83
C GLU A 60 -16.86 -9.70 10.72
N THR A 61 -16.65 -9.33 9.46
CA THR A 61 -16.65 -10.27 8.33
C THR A 61 -15.43 -10.07 7.41
N PRO A 62 -14.96 -11.10 6.69
CA PRO A 62 -13.77 -10.98 5.83
C PRO A 62 -13.86 -9.85 4.80
N ALA A 63 -14.98 -9.75 4.10
CA ALA A 63 -15.15 -8.74 3.04
C ALA A 63 -15.24 -7.31 3.61
N GLU A 64 -16.00 -7.10 4.68
CA GLU A 64 -16.12 -5.79 5.32
C GLU A 64 -14.81 -5.37 5.98
N CYS A 65 -14.07 -6.33 6.55
CA CYS A 65 -12.77 -6.06 7.14
C CYS A 65 -11.76 -5.66 6.07
N LEU A 66 -11.82 -6.24 4.87
CA LEU A 66 -10.99 -5.82 3.74
C LEU A 66 -11.36 -4.41 3.28
N ALA A 67 -12.65 -4.07 3.23
CA ALA A 67 -13.09 -2.72 2.89
C ALA A 67 -12.53 -1.68 3.88
N LEU A 68 -12.51 -2.00 5.18
CA LEU A 68 -11.88 -1.17 6.20
C LEU A 68 -10.36 -1.07 6.01
N VAL A 69 -9.68 -2.16 5.65
CA VAL A 69 -8.24 -2.12 5.34
C VAL A 69 -7.96 -1.21 4.14
N ILE A 70 -8.73 -1.32 3.07
CA ILE A 70 -8.59 -0.49 1.86
C ILE A 70 -8.79 1.00 2.19
N SER A 71 -9.79 1.34 3.00
CA SER A 71 -10.05 2.74 3.37
C SER A 71 -8.99 3.33 4.30
N LEU A 72 -8.29 2.49 5.07
CA LEU A 72 -7.20 2.91 5.96
C LEU A 72 -5.82 2.90 5.28
N ASP A 73 -5.60 2.05 4.28
CA ASP A 73 -4.29 1.86 3.67
C ASP A 73 -4.22 2.44 2.25
N GLN A 74 -5.11 2.05 1.36
CA GLN A 74 -5.01 2.42 -0.04
C GLN A 74 -5.50 3.85 -0.29
N PHE A 75 -6.69 4.20 0.21
CA PHE A 75 -7.29 5.51 -0.02
C PHE A 75 -6.41 6.70 0.38
N PRO A 76 -5.79 6.77 1.58
CA PRO A 76 -5.00 7.93 1.95
C PRO A 76 -3.77 8.15 1.07
N ARG A 77 -3.23 7.10 0.42
CA ARG A 77 -2.08 7.19 -0.50
C ARG A 77 -2.42 7.94 -1.78
N ASN A 78 -3.70 7.91 -2.18
CA ASN A 78 -4.23 8.65 -3.32
C ASN A 78 -4.80 10.01 -2.88
N ILE A 79 -5.67 10.03 -1.86
CA ILE A 79 -6.37 11.24 -1.39
C ILE A 79 -5.39 12.31 -0.88
N TYR A 80 -4.32 11.90 -0.20
CA TYR A 80 -3.34 12.81 0.40
C TYR A 80 -1.94 12.65 -0.20
N ARG A 81 -1.87 12.26 -1.49
CA ARG A 81 -0.61 12.01 -2.20
C ARG A 81 0.41 13.11 -1.97
N GLY A 82 1.67 12.71 -1.74
CA GLY A 82 2.78 13.64 -1.55
C GLY A 82 2.79 14.36 -0.19
N THR A 83 1.91 13.99 0.75
CA THR A 83 1.87 14.58 2.08
C THR A 83 2.02 13.53 3.18
N GLY A 84 2.43 13.95 4.38
CA GLY A 84 2.50 13.06 5.54
C GLY A 84 1.16 12.44 5.94
N LYS A 85 0.03 13.07 5.56
CA LYS A 85 -1.31 12.51 5.79
C LYS A 85 -1.54 11.20 5.03
N ALA A 86 -0.79 10.91 3.96
CA ALA A 86 -0.92 9.62 3.27
C ALA A 86 -0.63 8.40 4.17
N PHE A 87 0.06 8.60 5.30
CA PHE A 87 0.54 7.53 6.18
C PHE A 87 -0.08 7.56 7.58
N HIS A 88 -0.96 8.53 7.89
CA HIS A 88 -1.41 8.75 9.28
C HIS A 88 -2.23 7.57 9.84
N THR A 89 -2.89 6.81 8.97
CA THR A 89 -3.68 5.62 9.32
C THR A 89 -2.91 4.31 9.19
N ASP A 90 -1.64 4.29 8.79
CA ASP A 90 -0.87 3.06 8.54
C ASP A 90 -0.87 2.13 9.76
N ALA A 91 -0.72 2.68 10.96
CA ALA A 91 -0.74 1.90 12.20
C ALA A 91 -2.11 1.20 12.42
N LYS A 92 -3.21 1.87 12.10
CA LYS A 92 -4.56 1.31 12.23
C LYS A 92 -4.85 0.28 11.13
N ALA A 93 -4.38 0.53 9.90
CA ALA A 93 -4.46 -0.43 8.81
C ALA A 93 -3.69 -1.72 9.14
N CYS A 94 -2.47 -1.59 9.68
CA CYS A 94 -1.65 -2.72 10.11
C CYS A 94 -2.32 -3.52 11.23
N ALA A 95 -2.84 -2.84 12.27
CA ALA A 95 -3.57 -3.51 13.36
C ALA A 95 -4.83 -4.24 12.85
N THR A 96 -5.56 -3.66 11.90
CA THR A 96 -6.74 -4.29 11.27
C THR A 96 -6.35 -5.50 10.42
N SER A 97 -5.21 -5.44 9.73
CA SER A 97 -4.67 -6.56 8.97
C SER A 97 -4.27 -7.72 9.88
N HIS A 98 -3.51 -7.46 10.95
CA HIS A 98 -3.21 -8.47 11.96
C HIS A 98 -4.46 -9.12 12.55
N PHE A 99 -5.50 -8.32 12.83
CA PHE A 99 -6.78 -8.83 13.30
C PHE A 99 -7.42 -9.81 12.31
N ALA A 100 -7.41 -9.48 11.02
CA ALA A 100 -7.97 -10.29 9.94
C ALA A 100 -7.17 -11.58 9.74
N LEU A 101 -5.84 -11.49 9.72
CA LEU A 101 -4.94 -12.64 9.52
C LEU A 101 -5.02 -13.64 10.68
N LYS A 102 -5.18 -13.16 11.93
CA LYS A 102 -5.40 -14.03 13.09
C LYS A 102 -6.70 -14.85 13.01
N ARG A 103 -7.63 -14.45 12.14
CA ARG A 103 -8.92 -15.12 11.91
C ARG A 103 -9.00 -15.83 10.56
N ASP A 104 -7.87 -15.95 9.86
CA ASP A 104 -7.78 -16.56 8.54
C ASP A 104 -8.75 -15.94 7.51
N TYR A 105 -9.07 -14.65 7.65
CA TYR A 105 -9.99 -13.95 6.73
C TYR A 105 -9.44 -13.86 5.32
N ASP A 106 -8.12 -13.83 5.17
CA ASP A 106 -7.41 -13.87 3.89
C ASP A 106 -7.72 -15.16 3.11
N ALA A 107 -7.86 -16.30 3.79
CA ALA A 107 -8.14 -17.59 3.15
C ALA A 107 -9.53 -17.67 2.49
N ALA A 108 -10.49 -16.84 2.93
CA ALA A 108 -11.84 -16.79 2.38
C ALA A 108 -11.94 -16.01 1.05
N LEU A 109 -10.88 -15.32 0.63
CA LEU A 109 -10.87 -14.45 -0.54
C LEU A 109 -10.09 -15.06 -1.71
N SER A 110 -10.41 -14.64 -2.93
CA SER A 110 -9.60 -14.92 -4.12
C SER A 110 -8.25 -14.18 -4.07
N LEU A 111 -7.34 -14.53 -4.98
CA LEU A 111 -5.92 -14.16 -4.87
C LEU A 111 -5.69 -12.64 -4.86
N GLU A 112 -6.33 -11.88 -5.74
CA GLU A 112 -6.07 -10.43 -5.83
C GLU A 112 -6.58 -9.65 -4.60
N PRO A 113 -7.84 -9.78 -4.14
CA PRO A 113 -8.29 -9.14 -2.91
C PRO A 113 -7.48 -9.54 -1.69
N ARG A 114 -7.04 -10.80 -1.61
CA ARG A 114 -6.24 -11.32 -0.50
C ARG A 114 -4.96 -10.50 -0.28
N LYS A 115 -4.29 -10.07 -1.35
CA LYS A 115 -3.05 -9.27 -1.27
C LYS A 115 -3.26 -7.97 -0.49
N PHE A 116 -4.45 -7.38 -0.52
CA PHE A 116 -4.74 -6.13 0.18
C PHE A 116 -4.77 -6.28 1.70
N PHE A 117 -4.91 -7.49 2.25
CA PHE A 117 -4.65 -7.72 3.69
C PHE A 117 -3.16 -7.69 4.05
N TYR A 118 -2.26 -7.86 3.07
CA TYR A 118 -0.82 -7.90 3.32
C TYR A 118 -0.13 -6.56 3.03
N LEU A 119 -0.72 -5.71 2.20
CA LEU A 119 -0.15 -4.40 1.87
C LEU A 119 0.12 -3.54 3.13
N PRO A 120 -0.74 -3.49 4.15
CA PRO A 120 -0.42 -2.75 5.38
C PRO A 120 0.82 -3.26 6.11
N LEU A 121 1.13 -4.56 5.99
CA LEU A 121 2.36 -5.14 6.54
C LEU A 121 3.58 -4.70 5.72
N VAL A 122 3.47 -4.69 4.38
CA VAL A 122 4.49 -4.16 3.46
C VAL A 122 4.75 -2.67 3.71
N HIS A 123 3.73 -1.92 4.12
CA HIS A 123 3.85 -0.50 4.41
C HIS A 123 4.31 -0.17 5.83
N SER A 124 4.37 -1.15 6.73
CA SER A 124 4.78 -0.96 8.11
C SER A 124 6.29 -0.74 8.22
N GLU A 125 6.72 0.21 9.06
CA GLU A 125 8.14 0.39 9.41
C GLU A 125 8.58 -0.57 10.54
N THR A 126 7.98 -1.77 10.63
CA THR A 126 8.30 -2.82 11.61
C THR A 126 8.84 -4.06 10.91
N LEU A 127 10.04 -4.51 11.29
CA LEU A 127 10.69 -5.66 10.62
C LEU A 127 9.87 -6.96 10.70
N ALA A 128 9.19 -7.22 11.82
CA ALA A 128 8.35 -8.40 11.97
C ALA A 128 7.15 -8.41 10.99
N ASP A 129 6.57 -7.24 10.71
CA ASP A 129 5.50 -7.11 9.71
C ASP A 129 6.04 -7.38 8.31
N GLN A 130 7.24 -6.89 8.01
CA GLN A 130 7.91 -7.12 6.73
C GLN A 130 8.25 -8.61 6.51
N ASP A 131 8.74 -9.30 7.55
CA ASP A 131 8.98 -10.75 7.50
C ASP A 131 7.68 -11.52 7.21
N MET A 132 6.58 -11.17 7.89
CA MET A 132 5.26 -11.78 7.68
C MET A 132 4.73 -11.51 6.27
N ALA A 133 4.86 -10.28 5.77
CA ALA A 133 4.44 -9.93 4.42
C ALA A 133 5.15 -10.80 3.37
N VAL A 134 6.48 -10.90 3.46
CA VAL A 134 7.29 -11.75 2.57
C VAL A 134 6.84 -13.20 2.64
N GLU A 135 6.57 -13.74 3.83
CA GLU A 135 6.04 -15.10 3.99
C GLU A 135 4.68 -15.28 3.29
N LYS A 136 3.75 -14.34 3.47
CA LYS A 136 2.44 -14.39 2.82
C LYS A 136 2.55 -14.37 1.29
N TYR A 137 3.44 -13.53 0.75
CA TYR A 137 3.66 -13.43 -0.71
C TYR A 137 4.33 -14.66 -1.35
N ARG A 138 5.06 -15.49 -0.59
CA ARG A 138 5.64 -16.76 -1.11
C ARG A 138 4.60 -17.74 -1.65
N ASN A 139 3.36 -17.62 -1.20
CA ASN A 139 2.27 -18.49 -1.63
C ASN A 139 1.59 -18.03 -2.92
N PHE A 140 2.10 -16.99 -3.57
CA PHE A 140 1.58 -16.46 -4.82
C PHE A 140 2.56 -16.69 -5.96
N ASP A 141 2.02 -17.08 -7.12
CA ASP A 141 2.77 -17.07 -8.39
C ASP A 141 2.79 -15.65 -8.99
N ASP A 142 3.36 -14.70 -8.24
CA ASP A 142 3.49 -13.29 -8.61
C ASP A 142 4.87 -12.77 -8.22
N GLU A 143 5.86 -13.05 -9.07
CA GLU A 143 7.26 -12.69 -8.84
C GLU A 143 7.43 -11.18 -8.62
N LYS A 144 6.67 -10.35 -9.34
CA LYS A 144 6.75 -8.89 -9.20
C LYS A 144 6.33 -8.44 -7.81
N SER A 145 5.21 -8.96 -7.29
CA SER A 145 4.76 -8.65 -5.93
C SER A 145 5.74 -9.17 -4.88
N MET A 146 6.30 -10.36 -5.09
CA MET A 146 7.31 -10.94 -4.20
C MET A 146 8.59 -10.09 -4.13
N GLN A 147 9.12 -9.66 -5.28
CA GLN A 147 10.31 -8.79 -5.33
C GLN A 147 10.04 -7.44 -4.67
N SER A 148 8.84 -6.88 -4.87
CA SER A 148 8.43 -5.65 -4.18
C SER A 148 8.43 -5.84 -2.66
N ALA A 149 7.85 -6.92 -2.14
CA ALA A 149 7.81 -7.21 -0.70
C ALA A 149 9.22 -7.41 -0.11
N ILE A 150 10.11 -8.12 -0.83
CA ILE A 150 11.53 -8.28 -0.43
C ILE A 150 12.22 -6.91 -0.36
N GLY A 151 12.03 -6.05 -1.36
CA GLY A 151 12.62 -4.72 -1.39
C GLY A 151 12.19 -3.87 -0.19
N HIS A 152 10.89 -3.86 0.15
CA HIS A 152 10.39 -3.14 1.33
C HIS A 152 11.05 -3.65 2.62
N ARG A 153 11.11 -4.98 2.77
CA ARG A 153 11.77 -5.63 3.91
C ARG A 153 13.24 -5.25 4.02
N ASP A 154 13.95 -5.21 2.90
CA ASP A 154 15.37 -4.86 2.88
C ASP A 154 15.61 -3.41 3.31
N ALA A 155 14.76 -2.48 2.86
CA ALA A 155 14.81 -1.08 3.30
C ALA A 155 14.58 -0.97 4.82
N ILE A 156 13.56 -1.64 5.37
CA ILE A 156 13.30 -1.64 6.82
C ILE A 156 14.42 -2.32 7.60
N ARG A 157 14.98 -3.41 7.09
CA ARG A 157 16.13 -4.08 7.73
C ARG A 157 17.36 -3.18 7.77
N GLN A 158 17.59 -2.39 6.73
CA GLN A 158 18.76 -1.52 6.61
C GLN A 158 18.61 -0.22 7.41
N PHE A 159 17.46 0.44 7.33
CA PHE A 159 17.25 1.80 7.86
C PHE A 159 16.30 1.86 9.06
N GLY A 160 15.58 0.79 9.35
CA GLY A 160 14.52 0.77 10.38
C GLY A 160 13.27 1.56 10.00
N ARG A 161 13.24 2.18 8.81
CA ARG A 161 12.18 3.04 8.30
C ARG A 161 12.28 3.17 6.78
N PHE A 162 11.34 3.86 6.16
CA PHE A 162 11.35 4.17 4.74
C PHE A 162 11.93 5.56 4.46
N PRO A 163 13.14 5.69 3.88
CA PRO A 163 13.77 6.99 3.68
C PRO A 163 12.97 7.94 2.79
N HIS A 164 12.24 7.42 1.80
CA HIS A 164 11.38 8.22 0.92
C HIS A 164 10.25 8.97 1.66
N ARG A 165 9.90 8.56 2.89
CA ARG A 165 8.90 9.24 3.71
C ARG A 165 9.49 10.34 4.59
N ASN A 166 10.82 10.48 4.67
CA ASN A 166 11.48 11.38 5.62
C ASN A 166 11.00 12.83 5.48
N ASN A 167 11.05 13.38 4.26
CA ASN A 167 10.65 14.76 4.01
C ASN A 167 9.19 15.05 4.40
N VAL A 168 8.26 14.20 3.94
CA VAL A 168 6.82 14.37 4.16
C VAL A 168 6.39 14.09 5.61
N LEU A 169 7.21 13.39 6.38
CA LEU A 169 7.03 13.14 7.82
C LEU A 169 7.88 14.07 8.71
N GLY A 170 8.63 15.02 8.13
CA GLY A 170 9.47 15.96 8.87
C GLY A 170 10.65 15.30 9.60
N ARG A 171 11.18 14.18 9.07
CA ARG A 171 12.34 13.47 9.60
C ARG A 171 13.62 13.93 8.89
N GLU A 172 14.69 14.10 9.64
CA GLU A 172 16.02 14.32 9.06
C GLU A 172 16.55 12.99 8.47
N SER A 173 17.07 13.05 7.24
CA SER A 173 17.75 11.93 6.61
C SER A 173 19.19 11.81 7.10
N THR A 174 19.65 10.58 7.23
CA THR A 174 21.08 10.25 7.43
C THR A 174 21.83 10.29 6.09
N PRO A 175 23.17 10.44 6.09
CA PRO A 175 23.96 10.37 4.86
C PRO A 175 23.75 9.07 4.07
N GLU A 176 23.58 7.94 4.75
CA GLU A 176 23.32 6.64 4.13
C GLU A 176 21.94 6.59 3.46
N GLU A 177 20.94 7.22 4.08
CA GLU A 177 19.60 7.37 3.50
C GLU A 177 19.61 8.31 2.29
N ASP A 178 20.36 9.41 2.34
CA ASP A 178 20.51 10.33 1.21
C ASP A 178 21.20 9.65 0.02
N GLU A 179 22.23 8.83 0.28
CA GLU A 179 22.87 8.02 -0.76
C GLU A 179 21.89 7.02 -1.38
N TYR A 180 21.12 6.32 -0.54
CA TYR A 180 20.08 5.39 -0.99
C TYR A 180 19.00 6.09 -1.85
N MET A 181 18.62 7.31 -1.48
CA MET A 181 17.61 8.10 -2.19
C MET A 181 18.11 8.71 -3.51
N LYS A 182 19.39 8.55 -3.89
CA LYS A 182 19.86 8.89 -5.25
C LYS A 182 19.26 7.98 -6.32
N ILE A 183 19.02 6.72 -5.98
CA ILE A 183 18.33 5.75 -6.85
C ILE A 183 17.19 5.13 -6.02
N PRO A 184 16.13 5.91 -5.75
CA PRO A 184 15.08 5.49 -4.84
C PRO A 184 14.31 4.28 -5.42
N PRO A 185 13.65 3.48 -4.58
CA PRO A 185 12.72 2.46 -5.06
C PRO A 185 11.52 3.12 -5.75
N THR A 186 10.86 2.41 -6.68
CA THR A 186 9.71 2.93 -7.44
C THR A 186 8.38 2.89 -6.68
N TRP A 187 8.39 2.63 -5.38
CA TRP A 187 7.18 2.44 -4.58
C TRP A 187 6.41 3.75 -4.46
N GLY A 188 5.13 3.74 -4.85
CA GLY A 188 4.26 4.91 -4.79
C GLY A 188 4.56 6.00 -5.83
N MET A 189 5.52 5.78 -6.74
CA MET A 189 5.83 6.70 -7.83
C MET A 189 4.74 6.69 -8.90
N THR A 190 4.45 7.86 -9.45
CA THR A 190 3.74 8.05 -10.71
C THR A 190 4.55 7.47 -11.88
N LYS A 191 3.90 7.26 -13.03
CA LYS A 191 4.58 6.82 -14.25
C LYS A 191 5.68 7.80 -14.68
N ALA A 192 5.42 9.10 -14.53
CA ALA A 192 6.38 10.15 -14.88
C ALA A 192 7.62 10.08 -13.97
N GLU A 193 7.43 9.96 -12.65
CA GLU A 193 8.55 9.83 -11.69
C GLU A 193 9.38 8.56 -11.94
N ALA A 194 8.73 7.45 -12.31
CA ALA A 194 9.42 6.22 -12.68
C ALA A 194 10.24 6.38 -13.98
N GLU A 195 9.71 7.07 -14.99
CA GLU A 195 10.42 7.37 -16.25
C GLU A 195 11.60 8.32 -16.03
N GLU A 196 11.44 9.35 -15.20
CA GLU A 196 12.54 10.26 -14.80
C GLU A 196 13.67 9.50 -14.10
N ARG A 197 13.33 8.60 -13.17
CA ARG A 197 14.30 7.72 -12.51
C ARG A 197 15.07 6.85 -13.51
N GLU A 198 14.40 6.27 -14.50
CA GLU A 198 15.07 5.45 -15.53
C GLU A 198 16.06 6.29 -16.35
N GLN A 199 15.70 7.53 -16.69
CA GLN A 199 16.59 8.46 -17.38
C GLN A 199 17.81 8.80 -16.52
N MET A 200 17.62 9.08 -15.23
CA MET A 200 18.72 9.35 -14.28
C MET A 200 19.70 8.17 -14.20
N ILE A 201 19.20 6.94 -14.10
CA ILE A 201 20.04 5.73 -14.08
C ILE A 201 20.84 5.61 -15.39
N ALA A 202 20.18 5.80 -16.53
CA ALA A 202 20.84 5.72 -17.83
C ALA A 202 21.95 6.80 -18.00
N GLU A 203 21.77 7.99 -17.43
CA GLU A 203 22.78 9.04 -17.41
C GLU A 203 23.95 8.69 -16.48
N MET A 204 23.68 8.19 -15.27
CA MET A 204 24.71 7.74 -14.34
C MET A 204 25.58 6.63 -14.94
N GLU A 205 24.96 5.66 -15.62
CA GLU A 205 25.70 4.60 -16.32
C GLU A 205 26.58 5.12 -17.45
N LYS A 206 26.15 6.17 -18.17
CA LYS A 206 26.95 6.80 -19.22
C LYS A 206 28.17 7.49 -18.62
N VAL A 207 28.01 8.22 -17.52
CA VAL A 207 29.11 8.90 -16.81
C VAL A 207 30.09 7.89 -16.22
N ALA A 208 29.63 6.76 -15.69
CA ALA A 208 30.51 5.71 -15.15
C ALA A 208 31.34 4.98 -16.24
N LYS A 209 30.92 5.05 -17.51
CA LYS A 209 31.58 4.41 -18.66
C LYS A 209 32.50 5.37 -19.45
N SER A 210 32.52 6.66 -19.11
CA SER A 210 33.37 7.70 -19.72
C SER A 210 34.59 8.01 -18.87
#